data_AF-A0A353LX01-F1
#
_entry.id   AF-A0A353LX01-F1
#
_cell.length_a   1.000
_cell.length_b   1.000
_cell.length_c   1.000
_cell.angle_alpha   90.00
_cell.angle_beta   90.00
_cell.angle_gamma   90.00
#
_symmetry.space_group_name_H-M   'P 1'
#
loop_
_entity.id
_entity.type
_entity.pdbx_description
1 polymer ?
#
loop_
_entity_poly.entity_id
_entity_poly.type
_entity_poly.pdbx_seq_one_letter_code
_entity_poly.pdbx_strand_id
1 'polypeptide(L)'
;LYLALVAHHPQLLPMNLAVSIAAARKNVPFPAMVEVVIMGLVFEILREGGVRLPRSVGQAISIVGAIVLGDAAVSASLVSAPMIIVVGLTGVAGFVVSQLNDVAVIVRLGLVVLGGVLGVYGFLIGIMGLVLHLASMKSFDVP
;
A
#
# COMPACT_ATOMS: atom_id res chain seq x y z
N LEU A 1 -7.15 -4.27 1.20
CA LEU A 1 -8.41 -4.38 0.42
C LEU A 1 -8.17 -4.51 -1.09
N TYR A 2 -7.60 -3.52 -1.78
CA TYR A 2 -7.41 -3.56 -3.25
C TYR A 2 -6.76 -4.86 -3.75
N LEU A 3 -5.63 -5.26 -3.14
CA LEU A 3 -4.93 -6.51 -3.44
C LEU A 3 -5.86 -7.73 -3.39
N ALA A 4 -6.65 -7.84 -2.33
CA ALA A 4 -7.57 -8.95 -2.11
C ALA A 4 -8.69 -9.00 -3.15
N LEU A 5 -9.19 -7.84 -3.59
CA LEU A 5 -10.22 -7.77 -4.63
C LEU A 5 -9.67 -8.18 -5.98
N VAL A 6 -8.52 -7.63 -6.39
CA VAL A 6 -7.95 -7.90 -7.72
C VAL A 6 -7.39 -9.32 -7.83
N ALA A 7 -6.82 -9.88 -6.75
CA ALA A 7 -6.23 -11.21 -6.77
C ALA A 7 -7.26 -12.34 -6.62
N HIS A 8 -8.32 -12.14 -5.82
CA HIS A 8 -9.24 -13.24 -5.44
C HIS A 8 -10.71 -13.00 -5.82
N HIS A 9 -11.17 -11.75 -5.91
CA HIS A 9 -12.59 -11.44 -6.13
C HIS A 9 -12.82 -10.29 -7.13
N PRO A 10 -12.35 -10.42 -8.39
CA PRO A 10 -12.49 -9.35 -9.39
C PRO A 10 -13.95 -9.05 -9.74
N GLN A 11 -14.88 -9.98 -9.50
CA GLN A 11 -16.31 -9.82 -9.78
C GLN A 11 -16.99 -8.79 -8.88
N LEU A 12 -16.37 -8.42 -7.75
CA LEU A 12 -16.86 -7.36 -6.87
C LEU A 12 -16.58 -5.96 -7.44
N LEU A 13 -15.74 -5.85 -8.48
CA LEU A 13 -15.45 -4.59 -9.14
C LEU A 13 -16.44 -4.36 -10.30
N PRO A 14 -16.85 -3.10 -10.55
CA PRO A 14 -17.62 -2.76 -11.74
C PRO A 14 -16.89 -3.26 -13.00
N MET A 15 -17.62 -3.88 -13.92
CA MET A 15 -17.04 -4.57 -15.08
C MET A 15 -16.07 -3.69 -15.89
N ASN A 16 -16.43 -2.43 -16.13
CA ASN A 16 -15.58 -1.48 -16.85
C ASN A 16 -14.22 -1.26 -16.16
N LEU A 17 -14.22 -1.20 -14.82
CA LEU A 17 -13.05 -1.02 -13.98
C LEU A 17 -12.20 -2.29 -13.94
N ALA A 18 -12.84 -3.45 -13.80
CA ALA A 18 -12.17 -4.75 -13.82
C ALA A 18 -11.43 -5.00 -15.14
N VAL A 19 -12.06 -4.69 -16.29
CA VAL A 19 -11.45 -4.83 -17.61
C VAL A 19 -10.26 -3.88 -17.79
N SER A 20 -10.40 -2.63 -17.35
CA SER A 20 -9.30 -1.65 -17.40
C SER A 20 -8.10 -2.09 -16.56
N ILE A 21 -8.34 -2.58 -15.33
CA ILE A 21 -7.28 -3.10 -14.46
C ILE A 21 -6.63 -4.35 -15.07
N ALA A 22 -7.42 -5.26 -15.65
CA ALA A 22 -6.89 -6.45 -16.32
C ALA A 22 -6.02 -6.08 -17.53
N ALA A 23 -6.43 -5.10 -18.33
CA ALA A 23 -5.65 -4.59 -19.45
C ALA A 23 -4.33 -3.96 -19.00
N ALA A 24 -4.36 -3.14 -17.94
CA ALA A 24 -3.18 -2.51 -17.35
C ALA A 24 -2.19 -3.51 -16.74
N ARG A 25 -2.67 -4.69 -16.32
CA ARG A 25 -1.85 -5.76 -15.73
C ARG A 25 -1.34 -6.79 -16.75
N LYS A 26 -1.84 -6.77 -17.99
CA LYS A 26 -1.51 -7.80 -19.01
C LYS A 26 -0.01 -7.92 -19.30
N ASN A 27 0.70 -6.80 -19.24
CA ASN A 27 2.14 -6.73 -19.55
C ASN A 27 3.02 -6.78 -18.29
N VAL A 28 2.42 -6.85 -17.10
CA VAL A 28 3.16 -6.85 -15.83
C VAL A 28 3.50 -8.29 -15.44
N PRO A 29 4.79 -8.64 -15.29
CA PRO A 29 5.22 -10.02 -15.06
C PRO A 29 4.99 -10.47 -13.60
N PHE A 30 4.81 -9.54 -12.67
CA PHE A 30 4.69 -9.83 -11.25
C PHE A 30 3.22 -10.02 -10.81
N PRO A 31 2.97 -10.92 -9.83
CA PRO A 31 1.66 -11.01 -9.20
C PRO A 31 1.40 -9.76 -8.36
N ALA A 32 0.12 -9.40 -8.20
CA ALA A 32 -0.30 -8.19 -7.49
C ALA A 32 0.27 -8.09 -6.06
N MET A 33 0.49 -9.23 -5.40
CA MET A 33 1.10 -9.25 -4.05
C MET A 33 2.53 -8.71 -4.07
N VAL A 34 3.33 -9.12 -5.05
CA VAL A 34 4.71 -8.66 -5.21
C VAL A 34 4.73 -7.19 -5.62
N GLU A 35 3.81 -6.77 -6.51
CA GLU A 35 3.65 -5.36 -6.88
C GLU A 35 3.39 -4.47 -5.63
N VAL A 36 2.51 -4.89 -4.70
CA VAL A 36 2.22 -4.12 -3.47
C VAL A 36 3.46 -4.03 -2.59
N VAL A 37 4.16 -5.14 -2.41
CA VAL A 37 5.33 -5.19 -1.51
C VAL A 37 6.47 -4.34 -2.04
N ILE A 38 6.80 -4.45 -3.34
CA ILE A 38 7.86 -3.66 -3.96
C ILE A 38 7.52 -2.18 -3.86
N MET A 39 6.33 -1.78 -4.32
CA MET A 39 5.97 -0.36 -4.36
C MET A 39 5.77 0.22 -2.95
N GLY A 40 5.26 -0.57 -2.01
CA GLY A 40 5.18 -0.21 -0.60
C GLY A 40 6.56 0.03 0.00
N LEU A 41 7.53 -0.84 -0.28
CA LEU A 41 8.91 -0.70 0.21
C LEU A 41 9.61 0.52 -0.41
N VAL A 42 9.44 0.74 -1.72
CA VAL A 42 9.93 1.94 -2.40
C VAL A 42 9.39 3.21 -1.74
N PHE A 43 8.08 3.25 -1.47
CA PHE A 43 7.47 4.40 -0.81
C PHE A 43 8.05 4.65 0.58
N GLU A 44 8.27 3.59 1.37
CA GLU A 44 8.89 3.69 2.69
C GLU A 44 10.33 4.23 2.63
N ILE A 45 11.14 3.75 1.68
CA ILE A 45 12.51 4.26 1.48
C ILE A 45 12.48 5.75 1.13
N LEU A 46 11.60 6.16 0.21
CA LEU A 46 11.47 7.55 -0.19
C LEU A 46 11.06 8.44 1.00
N ARG A 47 10.12 7.96 1.82
CA ARG A 47 9.68 8.69 3.02
C ARG A 47 10.81 8.83 4.04
N GLU A 48 11.46 7.73 4.38
CA GLU A 48 12.49 7.70 5.41
C GLU A 48 13.72 8.53 4.98
N GLY A 49 14.09 8.46 3.70
CA GLY A 49 15.11 9.34 3.11
C GLY A 49 14.68 10.81 3.12
N GLY A 50 13.42 11.10 2.80
CA GLY A 50 12.87 12.45 2.80
C GLY A 50 12.88 13.12 4.17
N VAL A 51 12.59 12.37 5.24
CA VAL A 51 12.57 12.89 6.62
C VAL A 51 13.98 13.07 7.19
N ARG A 52 14.95 12.23 6.78
CA ARG A 52 16.34 12.28 7.29
C ARG A 52 17.21 13.37 6.64
N LEU A 53 16.79 13.90 5.50
CA LEU A 53 17.55 14.90 4.76
C LEU A 53 17.11 16.33 5.10
N PRO A 54 17.98 17.35 4.89
CA PRO A 54 17.60 18.75 5.03
C PRO A 54 16.38 19.09 4.16
N ARG A 55 15.48 19.95 4.65
CA ARG A 55 14.16 20.21 4.04
C ARG A 55 14.19 20.45 2.52
N SER A 56 15.15 21.22 2.02
CA SER A 56 15.30 21.52 0.59
C SER A 56 15.63 20.28 -0.25
N VAL A 57 16.45 19.37 0.29
CA VAL A 57 16.87 18.13 -0.39
C VAL A 57 15.82 17.04 -0.22
N GLY A 58 15.23 16.92 0.97
CA GLY A 58 14.18 15.93 1.26
C GLY A 58 12.91 16.13 0.43
N GLN A 59 12.50 17.39 0.20
CA GLN A 59 11.37 17.70 -0.68
C GLN A 59 11.68 17.36 -2.15
N ALA A 60 12.87 17.69 -2.63
CA ALA A 60 13.29 17.37 -4.00
C ALA A 60 13.31 15.85 -4.25
N ILE A 61 13.89 15.07 -3.32
CA ILE A 61 13.92 13.61 -3.43
C ILE A 61 12.52 12.99 -3.36
N SER A 62 11.64 13.52 -2.51
CA SER A 62 10.26 13.00 -2.41
C SER A 62 9.48 13.23 -3.71
N ILE A 63 9.63 14.41 -4.33
CA ILE A 63 8.95 14.74 -5.60
C ILE A 63 9.53 13.90 -6.76
N VAL A 64 10.86 13.87 -6.88
CA VAL A 64 11.55 13.11 -7.92
C VAL A 64 11.26 11.62 -7.76
N GLY A 65 11.32 11.09 -6.54
CA GLY A 65 11.02 9.70 -6.24
C GLY A 65 9.56 9.32 -6.51
N ALA A 66 8.60 10.18 -6.20
CA ALA A 66 7.20 9.89 -6.46
C ALA A 66 6.89 9.86 -7.97
N ILE A 67 7.39 10.85 -8.73
CA ILE A 67 7.04 11.01 -10.15
C ILE A 67 7.95 10.17 -11.03
N VAL A 68 9.27 10.29 -10.92
CA VAL A 68 10.23 9.65 -11.83
C VAL A 68 10.27 8.14 -11.60
N LEU A 69 10.29 7.71 -10.34
CA LEU A 69 10.35 6.29 -9.97
C LEU A 69 9.01 5.60 -10.24
N GLY A 70 7.89 6.30 -10.01
CA GLY A 70 6.55 5.83 -10.39
C GLY A 70 6.40 5.66 -11.90
N ASP A 71 6.76 6.67 -12.69
CA ASP A 71 6.67 6.65 -14.14
C ASP A 71 7.61 5.60 -14.77
N ALA A 72 8.83 5.50 -14.26
CA ALA A 72 9.78 4.47 -14.67
C ALA A 72 9.26 3.06 -14.35
N ALA A 73 8.60 2.85 -13.20
CA ALA A 73 8.03 1.57 -12.82
C ALA A 73 6.87 1.14 -13.76
N VAL A 74 6.03 2.07 -14.20
CA VAL A 74 4.98 1.79 -15.21
C VAL A 74 5.60 1.54 -16.58
N SER A 75 6.53 2.39 -17.00
CA SER A 75 7.16 2.31 -18.33
C SER A 75 7.98 1.03 -18.51
N ALA A 76 8.65 0.57 -17.45
CA ALA A 76 9.33 -0.72 -17.42
C ALA A 76 8.38 -1.92 -17.26
N SER A 77 7.05 -1.69 -17.16
CA SER A 77 6.04 -2.71 -16.88
C SER A 77 6.32 -3.53 -15.63
N LEU A 78 7.05 -2.97 -14.66
CA LEU A 78 7.37 -3.60 -13.38
C LEU A 78 6.16 -3.64 -12.45
N VAL A 79 5.35 -2.58 -12.49
CA VAL A 79 4.17 -2.39 -11.63
C VAL A 79 3.04 -1.79 -12.47
N SER A 80 1.80 -2.21 -12.22
CA SER A 80 0.64 -1.67 -12.91
C SER A 80 0.26 -0.26 -12.43
N ALA A 81 -0.26 0.58 -13.34
CA ALA A 81 -0.69 1.94 -12.99
C ALA A 81 -1.74 1.99 -11.85
N PRO A 82 -2.78 1.13 -11.83
CA PRO A 82 -3.73 1.09 -10.72
C PRO A 82 -3.08 0.79 -9.36
N MET A 83 -2.05 -0.05 -9.35
CA MET A 83 -1.31 -0.39 -8.15
C MET A 83 -0.53 0.79 -7.58
N ILE A 84 0.16 1.56 -8.44
CA ILE A 84 0.88 2.77 -8.03
C ILE A 84 -0.07 3.81 -7.43
N ILE A 85 -1.25 4.00 -8.04
CA ILE A 85 -2.26 4.92 -7.53
C ILE A 85 -2.69 4.52 -6.11
N VAL A 86 -2.99 3.24 -5.89
CA VAL A 86 -3.45 2.72 -4.58
C VAL A 86 -2.36 2.86 -3.52
N VAL A 87 -1.11 2.49 -3.86
CA VAL A 87 0.02 2.60 -2.92
C VAL A 87 0.36 4.06 -2.63
N GLY A 88 0.33 4.93 -3.64
CA GLY A 88 0.52 6.37 -3.49
C GLY A 88 -0.51 7.00 -2.57
N LEU A 89 -1.80 6.68 -2.76
CA LEU A 89 -2.88 7.13 -1.87
C LEU A 89 -2.68 6.62 -0.43
N THR A 90 -2.31 5.36 -0.28
CA THR A 90 -2.03 4.76 1.03
C THR A 90 -0.85 5.45 1.73
N GLY A 91 0.18 5.77 0.96
CA GLY A 91 1.37 6.48 1.42
C GLY A 91 1.06 7.91 1.85
N VAL A 92 0.31 8.65 1.03
CA VAL A 92 -0.11 10.03 1.34
C VAL A 92 -1.01 10.07 2.58
N ALA A 93 -1.95 9.12 2.70
CA ALA A 93 -2.79 8.97 3.89
C ALA A 93 -1.95 8.73 5.17
N GLY A 94 -0.77 8.12 5.04
CA GLY A 94 0.18 7.92 6.14
C GLY A 94 0.73 9.22 6.74
N PHE A 95 0.64 10.36 6.04
CA PHE A 95 1.05 11.66 6.60
C PHE A 95 -0.02 12.30 7.50
N VAL A 96 -1.26 11.82 7.46
CA VAL A 96 -2.34 12.34 8.32
C VAL A 96 -2.07 12.05 9.79
N VAL A 97 -1.60 10.83 10.10
CA VAL A 97 -1.24 10.41 11.47
C VAL A 97 0.21 9.95 11.49
N SER A 98 1.13 10.90 11.40
CA SER A 98 2.57 10.63 11.26
C SER A 98 3.17 9.89 12.47
N GLN A 99 2.66 10.12 13.67
CA GLN A 99 3.18 9.52 14.92
C GLN A 99 3.04 8.00 14.99
N LEU A 100 2.02 7.44 14.32
CA LEU A 100 1.73 6.00 14.33
C LEU A 100 2.22 5.30 13.07
N ASN A 101 2.95 6.00 12.20
CA ASN A 101 3.23 5.50 10.87
C ASN A 101 4.07 4.22 10.91
N ASP A 102 5.14 4.16 11.71
CA ASP A 102 6.02 2.98 11.78
C ASP A 102 5.26 1.72 12.18
N VAL A 103 4.36 1.83 13.17
CA VAL A 103 3.47 0.73 13.58
C VAL A 103 2.48 0.40 12.46
N ALA A 104 1.91 1.41 11.80
CA ALA A 104 0.98 1.24 10.70
C ALA A 104 1.62 0.52 9.50
N VAL A 105 2.91 0.72 9.22
CA VAL A 105 3.65 0.00 8.17
C VAL A 105 3.70 -1.50 8.48
N ILE A 106 4.05 -1.86 9.71
CA ILE A 106 4.14 -3.25 10.15
C ILE A 106 2.76 -3.93 10.08
N VAL A 107 1.73 -3.27 10.61
CA VAL A 107 0.35 -3.77 10.53
C VAL A 107 -0.11 -3.91 9.08
N ARG A 108 0.20 -2.93 8.23
CA ARG A 108 -0.14 -2.95 6.80
C ARG A 108 0.55 -4.11 6.07
N LEU A 109 1.83 -4.38 6.34
CA LEU A 109 2.53 -5.55 5.79
C LEU A 109 1.84 -6.85 6.21
N GLY A 110 1.44 -6.98 7.47
CA GLY A 110 0.64 -8.12 7.94
C GLY A 110 -0.68 -8.27 7.17
N LEU A 111 -1.43 -7.17 7.00
CA LEU A 111 -2.70 -7.17 6.26
C LEU A 111 -2.51 -7.47 4.76
N VAL A 112 -1.40 -7.07 4.16
CA VAL A 112 -1.05 -7.38 2.77
C VAL A 112 -0.76 -8.87 2.62
N VAL A 113 -0.02 -9.47 3.55
CA VAL A 113 0.26 -10.93 3.53
C VAL A 113 -1.04 -11.71 3.72
N LEU A 114 -1.85 -11.38 4.73
CA LEU A 114 -3.13 -12.04 4.97
C LEU A 114 -4.09 -11.88 3.79
N GLY A 115 -4.18 -10.67 3.22
CA GLY A 115 -5.02 -10.39 2.06
C GLY A 115 -4.51 -11.00 0.75
N GLY A 116 -3.20 -11.24 0.63
CA GLY A 116 -2.58 -11.90 -0.51
C GLY A 116 -2.83 -13.41 -0.50
N VAL A 117 -2.71 -14.06 0.66
CA VAL A 117 -2.87 -15.51 0.79
C VAL A 117 -4.33 -15.95 0.87
N LEU A 118 -5.14 -15.26 1.69
CA LEU A 118 -6.52 -15.66 2.00
C LEU A 118 -7.58 -14.73 1.38
N GLY A 119 -7.17 -13.77 0.55
CA GLY A 119 -8.08 -12.84 -0.13
C GLY A 119 -8.84 -11.93 0.84
N VAL A 120 -10.12 -11.68 0.53
CA VAL A 120 -10.98 -10.78 1.32
C VAL A 120 -11.18 -11.33 2.74
N TYR A 121 -11.26 -12.66 2.88
CA TYR A 121 -11.42 -13.31 4.17
C TYR A 121 -10.23 -13.05 5.11
N GLY A 122 -8.99 -13.18 4.61
CA GLY A 122 -7.80 -12.85 5.39
C GLY A 122 -7.72 -11.39 5.80
N PHE A 123 -8.12 -10.49 4.90
CA PHE A 123 -8.20 -9.06 5.21
C PHE A 123 -9.21 -8.76 6.32
N LEU A 124 -10.39 -9.40 6.29
CA LEU A 124 -11.42 -9.25 7.32
C LEU A 124 -10.94 -9.78 8.69
N ILE A 125 -10.32 -10.96 8.71
CA ILE A 125 -9.74 -11.52 9.96
C ILE A 125 -8.66 -10.59 10.51
N GLY A 126 -7.75 -10.10 9.65
CA GLY A 126 -6.69 -9.20 10.06
C GLY A 126 -7.21 -7.90 10.66
N ILE A 127 -8.26 -7.31 10.07
CA ILE A 127 -8.93 -6.13 10.61
C ILE A 127 -9.63 -6.44 11.93
N MET A 128 -10.37 -7.55 12.02
CA MET A 128 -11.03 -7.95 13.27
C MET A 128 -10.01 -8.14 14.39
N GLY A 129 -8.89 -8.81 14.12
CA GLY A 129 -7.79 -8.98 15.07
C GLY A 129 -7.20 -7.64 15.50
N LEU A 130 -7.01 -6.70 14.56
CA LEU A 130 -6.54 -5.36 14.86
C LEU A 130 -7.52 -4.61 15.78
N VAL A 131 -8.82 -4.64 15.47
CA VAL A 131 -9.86 -3.98 16.27
C VAL A 131 -9.94 -4.59 17.67
N LEU A 132 -9.89 -5.91 17.79
CA LEU A 132 -9.88 -6.59 19.09
C LEU A 132 -8.64 -6.22 19.92
N HIS A 133 -7.47 -6.13 19.30
CA HIS A 133 -6.25 -5.69 19.97
C HIS A 133 -6.38 -4.26 20.48
N LEU A 134 -6.88 -3.35 19.64
CA LEU A 134 -7.14 -1.95 20.02
C LEU A 134 -8.18 -1.84 21.14
N ALA A 135 -9.24 -2.64 21.11
CA ALA A 135 -10.28 -2.65 22.15
C ALA A 135 -9.80 -3.29 23.48
N SER A 136 -8.82 -4.20 23.42
CA SER A 136 -8.21 -4.81 24.61
C SER A 136 -7.17 -3.91 25.27
N MET A 137 -6.70 -2.86 24.58
CA MET A 137 -5.77 -1.89 25.16
C MET A 137 -6.48 -1.14 26.28
N LYS A 138 -6.08 -1.41 27.51
CA LYS A 138 -6.51 -0.61 28.66
C LYS A 138 -5.65 0.65 28.71
N SER A 139 -6.29 1.82 28.72
CA SER A 139 -5.61 3.02 29.23
C SER A 139 -5.16 2.73 30.64
N PHE A 140 -3.86 2.94 30.92
CA PHE A 140 -3.35 2.93 32.28
C PHE A 140 -4.02 4.08 33.05
N ASP A 141 -5.15 3.80 33.68
CA ASP A 141 -5.81 4.56 34.74
C ASP A 141 -5.85 6.09 34.59
N VAL A 142 -6.10 6.58 33.36
CA VAL A 142 -6.52 7.96 33.14
C VAL A 142 -7.83 7.92 32.34
N PRO A 143 -8.91 8.54 32.86
CA PRO A 143 -10.26 8.41 32.34
C PRO A 143 -10.44 8.89 30.90
#